data_AF-A0A7S2KNE9-F1
#
_entry.id   AF-A0A7S2KNE9-F1
#
_cell.length_a   1.000
_cell.length_b   1.000
_cell.length_c   1.000
_cell.angle_alpha   90.00
_cell.angle_beta   90.00
_cell.angle_gamma   90.00
#
_symmetry.space_group_name_H-M   'P 1'
#
loop_
_entity.id
_entity.type
_entity.pdbx_description
1 polymer ?
#
loop_
_entity_poly.entity_id
_entity_poly.type
_entity_poly.pdbx_seq_one_letter_code
_entity_poly.pdbx_strand_id
1 'polypeptide(L)'
;MGVQMGFYMNECWCSAEETAAWSSTGGNVRADAKLTIENGFTVVKIDGCGPAHNISTWYEALQPSPSPILIENCGDNHAEWSPPSPDEVLEFRGRCPYHVYRVSKDIAPNFYSIMNNLNAMIPFLD
;
A
#
# COMPACT_ATOMS: atom_id res chain seq x y z
N MET A 1 15.70 -7.78 19.50
CA MET A 1 14.43 -8.53 19.61
C MET A 1 14.12 -9.43 18.41
N GLY A 2 14.99 -9.59 17.39
CA GLY A 2 14.78 -10.59 16.32
C GLY A 2 13.49 -10.41 15.49
N VAL A 3 12.86 -9.23 15.57
CA VAL A 3 11.63 -8.88 14.87
C VAL A 3 11.92 -7.79 13.85
N GLN A 4 11.09 -7.75 12.81
CA GLN A 4 11.05 -6.69 11.81
C GLN A 4 9.92 -5.73 12.14
N MET A 5 10.13 -4.44 11.88
CA MET A 5 9.14 -3.40 12.13
C MET A 5 8.59 -2.88 10.80
N GLY A 6 7.27 -2.76 10.72
CA GLY A 6 6.57 -2.14 9.61
C GLY A 6 5.97 -0.80 9.98
N PHE A 7 5.69 0.03 8.97
CA PHE A 7 5.01 1.32 9.13
C PHE A 7 3.79 1.42 8.20
N TYR A 8 2.80 2.22 8.59
CA TYR A 8 1.57 2.45 7.85
C TYR A 8 1.56 3.86 7.27
N MET A 9 1.20 4.00 5.99
CA MET A 9 1.18 5.25 5.24
C MET A 9 -0.14 5.40 4.47
N ASN A 10 -0.39 6.63 4.01
CA ASN A 10 -1.55 7.02 3.20
C ASN A 10 -2.91 6.79 3.88
N GLU A 11 -3.07 7.34 5.08
CA GLU A 11 -4.29 7.24 5.88
C GLU A 11 -5.53 7.79 5.16
N CYS A 12 -6.69 7.18 5.42
CA CYS A 12 -7.96 7.59 4.82
C CYS A 12 -8.47 8.97 5.28
N TRP A 13 -8.05 9.42 6.46
CA TRP A 13 -8.66 10.54 7.16
C TRP A 13 -7.82 11.81 7.04
N CYS A 14 -7.51 12.17 5.79
CA CYS A 14 -6.85 13.43 5.49
C CYS A 14 -7.83 14.61 5.60
N SER A 15 -7.37 15.71 6.20
CA SER A 15 -7.98 17.02 6.10
C SER A 15 -8.03 17.52 4.66
N ALA A 16 -8.83 18.57 4.41
CA ALA A 16 -8.91 19.21 3.12
C ALA A 16 -7.55 19.82 2.72
N GLU A 17 -6.85 20.39 3.70
CA GLU A 17 -5.50 20.95 3.54
C GLU A 17 -4.48 19.88 3.15
N GLU A 18 -4.49 18.72 3.83
CA GLU A 18 -3.61 17.59 3.50
C GLU A 18 -3.90 17.06 2.09
N THR A 19 -5.18 16.90 1.74
CA THR A 19 -5.59 16.47 0.38
C THR A 19 -5.16 17.47 -0.69
N ALA A 20 -5.27 18.77 -0.41
CA ALA A 20 -4.84 19.82 -1.33
C ALA A 20 -3.30 19.84 -1.50
N ALA A 21 -2.54 19.56 -0.44
CA ALA A 21 -1.08 19.44 -0.52
C ALA A 21 -0.67 18.33 -1.50
N TRP A 22 -1.38 17.19 -1.49
CA TRP A 22 -1.14 16.13 -2.47
C TRP A 22 -1.39 16.55 -3.91
N SER A 23 -2.49 17.24 -4.15
CA SER A 23 -2.87 17.69 -5.50
C SER A 23 -1.94 18.79 -6.03
N SER A 24 -1.33 19.60 -5.14
CA SER A 24 -0.52 20.76 -5.52
C SER A 24 0.98 20.51 -5.56
N THR A 25 1.52 19.70 -4.64
CA THR A 25 2.97 19.47 -4.50
C THR A 25 3.37 18.00 -4.64
N GLY A 26 2.42 17.09 -4.88
CA GLY A 26 2.67 15.65 -4.84
C GLY A 26 2.84 15.09 -3.43
N GLY A 27 2.39 15.85 -2.42
CA GLY A 27 2.39 15.42 -1.02
C GLY A 27 3.77 15.32 -0.39
N ASN A 28 3.90 14.41 0.59
CA ASN A 28 5.10 14.23 1.40
C ASN A 28 5.80 12.87 1.23
N VAL A 29 5.50 12.11 0.15
CA VAL A 29 6.07 10.76 -0.10
C VAL A 29 7.55 10.65 0.26
N ARG A 30 8.36 11.61 -0.23
CA ARG A 30 9.82 11.57 -0.07
C ARG A 30 10.26 11.82 1.38
N ALA A 31 9.57 12.69 2.09
CA ALA A 31 9.84 12.95 3.50
C ALA A 31 9.43 11.76 4.36
N ASP A 32 8.26 11.17 4.08
CA ASP A 32 7.74 9.99 4.78
C ASP A 32 8.61 8.76 4.52
N ALA A 33 9.06 8.55 3.28
CA ALA A 33 9.99 7.49 2.91
C ALA A 33 11.36 7.69 3.59
N LYS A 34 11.88 8.92 3.62
CA LYS A 34 13.12 9.24 4.34
C LYS A 34 13.00 8.90 5.82
N LEU A 35 11.91 9.29 6.47
CA LEU A 35 11.63 8.96 7.87
C LEU A 35 11.55 7.44 8.07
N THR A 36 10.91 6.72 7.16
CA THR A 36 10.80 5.25 7.17
C THR A 36 12.18 4.60 7.17
N ILE A 37 13.06 5.06 6.28
CA ILE A 37 14.45 4.58 6.16
C ILE A 37 15.27 4.92 7.41
N GLU A 38 15.22 6.18 7.86
CA GLU A 38 16.02 6.67 9.00
C GLU A 38 15.66 5.97 10.31
N ASN A 39 14.41 5.53 10.46
CA ASN A 39 13.95 4.76 11.63
C ASN A 39 14.15 3.25 11.49
N GLY A 40 14.69 2.77 10.36
CA GLY A 40 15.01 1.35 10.16
C GLY A 40 13.77 0.45 10.00
N PHE A 41 12.64 0.99 9.53
CA PHE A 41 11.50 0.15 9.14
C PHE A 41 11.83 -0.66 7.90
N THR A 42 11.41 -1.93 7.88
CA THR A 42 11.71 -2.87 6.80
C THR A 42 10.47 -3.27 6.00
N VAL A 43 9.30 -2.77 6.40
CA VAL A 43 8.02 -2.99 5.71
C VAL A 43 7.23 -1.69 5.73
N VAL A 44 6.52 -1.39 4.63
CA VAL A 44 5.55 -0.31 4.57
C VAL A 44 4.24 -0.84 4.01
N LYS A 45 3.13 -0.46 4.64
CA LYS A 45 1.78 -0.62 4.10
C LYS A 45 1.30 0.75 3.62
N ILE A 46 0.95 0.84 2.34
CA ILE A 46 0.41 2.06 1.75
C ILE A 46 -1.08 1.81 1.52
N ASP A 47 -1.96 2.52 2.25
CA ASP A 47 -3.41 2.36 2.04
C ASP A 47 -3.87 2.99 0.72
N GLY A 48 -5.09 2.66 0.26
CA GLY A 48 -5.62 3.16 -1.02
C GLY A 48 -6.77 4.17 -0.90
N CYS A 49 -7.00 4.71 0.29
CA CYS A 49 -8.08 5.67 0.56
C CYS A 49 -7.58 7.11 0.76
N GLY A 50 -6.32 7.29 1.17
CA GLY A 50 -5.67 8.59 1.23
C GLY A 50 -5.15 9.02 -0.14
N PRO A 51 -4.75 10.28 -0.33
CA PRO A 51 -4.45 10.86 -1.65
C PRO A 51 -3.15 10.36 -2.34
N ALA A 52 -2.33 9.54 -1.69
CA ALA A 52 -1.01 9.09 -2.16
C ALA A 52 -1.01 7.82 -3.01
N HIS A 53 -1.80 7.79 -4.08
CA HIS A 53 -2.06 6.54 -4.82
C HIS A 53 -0.89 6.03 -5.68
N ASN A 54 0.07 6.88 -6.05
CA ASN A 54 1.13 6.51 -6.98
C ASN A 54 2.23 5.66 -6.28
N ILE A 55 2.13 4.34 -6.41
CA ILE A 55 3.03 3.40 -5.75
C ILE A 55 4.46 3.45 -6.33
N SER A 56 4.60 3.76 -7.62
CA SER A 56 5.93 3.94 -8.24
C SER A 56 6.72 5.06 -7.54
N THR A 57 6.04 6.14 -7.15
CA THR A 57 6.66 7.26 -6.41
C THR A 57 7.13 6.81 -5.02
N TRP A 58 6.33 6.00 -4.31
CA TRP A 58 6.73 5.41 -3.03
C TRP A 58 7.95 4.52 -3.17
N TYR A 59 7.95 3.63 -4.15
CA TYR A 59 9.07 2.72 -4.38
C TYR A 59 10.37 3.44 -4.68
N GLU A 60 10.34 4.42 -5.60
CA GLU A 60 11.50 5.25 -5.92
C GLU A 60 12.02 6.00 -4.70
N ALA A 61 11.11 6.51 -3.85
CA ALA A 61 11.48 7.22 -2.63
C ALA A 61 12.09 6.29 -1.56
N LEU A 62 11.80 4.99 -1.59
CA LEU A 62 12.33 3.98 -0.68
C LEU A 62 13.63 3.31 -1.19
N GLN A 63 13.97 3.44 -2.48
CA GLN A 63 15.21 2.89 -3.07
C GLN A 63 16.52 3.27 -2.34
N PRO A 64 16.67 4.47 -1.75
CA PRO A 64 17.89 4.82 -1.02
C PRO A 64 18.12 4.02 0.26
N SER A 65 17.15 3.19 0.69
CA SER A 65 17.30 2.36 1.89
C SER A 65 18.50 1.40 1.78
N PRO A 66 19.33 1.26 2.82
CA PRO A 66 20.42 0.29 2.83
C PRO A 66 19.94 -1.17 2.90
N SER A 67 18.65 -1.39 3.13
CA SER A 67 18.02 -2.71 3.17
C SER A 67 16.70 -2.70 2.41
N PRO A 68 16.33 -3.79 1.71
CA PRO A 68 15.06 -3.85 1.01
C PRO A 68 13.87 -3.56 1.95
N ILE A 69 13.01 -2.63 1.55
CA ILE A 69 11.76 -2.34 2.24
C ILE A 69 10.65 -3.08 1.49
N LEU A 70 9.96 -3.99 2.18
CA LEU A 70 8.80 -4.68 1.62
C LEU A 70 7.64 -3.70 1.52
N ILE A 71 6.97 -3.67 0.38
CA ILE A 71 5.81 -2.82 0.13
C ILE A 71 4.56 -3.70 0.08
N GLU A 72 3.63 -3.46 1.00
CA GLU A 72 2.26 -3.95 0.88
C GLU A 72 1.42 -2.93 0.12
N ASN A 73 0.73 -3.45 -0.91
CA ASN A 73 -0.27 -2.83 -1.77
C ASN A 73 0.23 -2.36 -3.16
N CYS A 74 -0.54 -2.76 -4.18
CA CYS A 74 -0.54 -2.16 -5.51
C CYS A 74 -1.94 -2.16 -6.10
N GLY A 75 -2.86 -1.46 -5.44
CA GLY A 75 -4.11 -1.00 -6.03
C GLY A 75 -3.91 0.38 -6.65
N ASP A 76 -2.91 0.51 -7.53
CA ASP A 76 -2.57 1.77 -8.20
C ASP A 76 -3.80 2.25 -8.99
N ASN A 77 -4.30 3.46 -8.71
CA ASN A 77 -5.17 4.29 -9.58
C ASN A 77 -6.70 4.22 -9.48
N HIS A 78 -7.30 3.90 -8.33
CA HIS A 78 -8.74 4.14 -8.15
C HIS A 78 -9.00 5.30 -7.18
N ALA A 79 -10.04 6.10 -7.47
CA ALA A 79 -10.50 7.17 -6.58
C ALA A 79 -11.10 6.62 -5.27
N GLU A 80 -11.46 5.34 -5.27
CA GLU A 80 -11.92 4.57 -4.12
C GLU A 80 -11.05 3.33 -3.98
N TRP A 81 -10.82 2.88 -2.75
CA TRP A 81 -10.06 1.65 -2.53
C TRP A 81 -10.76 0.46 -3.21
N SER A 82 -10.02 -0.24 -4.08
CA SER A 82 -10.42 -1.53 -4.63
C SER A 82 -9.24 -2.49 -4.64
N PRO A 83 -9.46 -3.79 -4.37
CA PRO A 83 -8.43 -4.80 -4.58
C PRO A 83 -8.11 -4.91 -6.08
N PRO A 84 -6.86 -5.21 -6.47
CA PRO A 84 -6.55 -5.49 -7.87
C PRO A 84 -7.27 -6.77 -8.29
N SER A 85 -7.76 -6.80 -9.53
CA SER A 85 -8.23 -8.02 -10.20
C SER A 85 -7.08 -8.99 -10.48
N PRO A 86 -7.37 -10.28 -10.76
CA PRO A 86 -6.33 -11.25 -11.15
C PRO A 86 -5.51 -10.79 -12.36
N ASP A 87 -6.16 -10.20 -13.37
CA ASP A 87 -5.50 -9.66 -14.56
C ASP A 87 -4.58 -8.48 -14.21
N GLU A 88 -5.02 -7.58 -13.33
CA GLU A 88 -4.19 -6.47 -12.84
C GLU A 88 -2.98 -6.99 -12.05
N VAL A 89 -3.14 -8.02 -11.21
CA VAL A 89 -2.00 -8.64 -10.53
C VAL A 89 -0.99 -9.18 -11.54
N LEU A 90 -1.44 -9.85 -12.60
CA LEU A 90 -0.58 -10.38 -13.67
C LEU A 90 0.08 -9.26 -14.48
N GLU A 91 -0.64 -8.18 -14.80
CA GLU A 91 -0.12 -7.02 -15.52
C GLU A 91 0.89 -6.24 -14.66
N PHE A 92 0.62 -6.13 -13.36
CA PHE A 92 1.48 -5.44 -12.42
C PHE A 92 2.73 -6.22 -12.06
N ARG A 93 2.81 -7.53 -12.33
CA ARG A 93 4.06 -8.31 -12.25
C ARG A 93 5.10 -7.72 -13.23
N GLY A 94 5.81 -6.69 -12.77
CA GLY A 94 6.83 -5.95 -13.51
C GLY A 94 6.57 -4.45 -13.67
N ARG A 95 5.37 -3.95 -13.38
CA ARG A 95 5.03 -2.52 -13.46
C ARG A 95 4.83 -1.85 -12.11
N CYS A 96 4.44 -2.63 -11.09
CA CYS A 96 4.22 -2.11 -9.77
C CYS A 96 5.06 -2.88 -8.74
N PRO A 97 5.92 -2.20 -7.99
CA PRO A 97 6.95 -2.83 -7.17
C PRO A 97 6.47 -3.20 -5.76
N TYR A 98 5.32 -3.85 -5.66
CA TYR A 98 4.82 -4.40 -4.39
C TYR A 98 5.38 -5.81 -4.14
N HIS A 99 5.33 -6.23 -2.87
CA HIS A 99 5.75 -7.56 -2.43
C HIS A 99 4.55 -8.41 -2.01
N VAL A 100 3.53 -7.77 -1.45
CA VAL A 100 2.25 -8.38 -1.07
C VAL A 100 1.11 -7.40 -1.38
N TYR A 101 -0.11 -7.89 -1.57
CA TYR A 101 -1.28 -7.08 -1.91
C TYR A 101 -2.53 -7.59 -1.19
N ARG A 102 -3.53 -6.72 -1.07
CA ARG A 102 -4.82 -7.01 -0.42
C ARG A 102 -5.85 -7.33 -1.48
N VAL A 103 -6.53 -8.48 -1.36
CA VAL A 103 -7.57 -8.90 -2.32
C VAL A 103 -9.00 -8.75 -1.81
N SER A 104 -9.18 -8.39 -0.54
CA SER A 104 -10.48 -8.32 0.12
C SER A 104 -10.59 -7.08 0.99
N LYS A 105 -11.81 -6.78 1.43
CA LYS A 105 -12.07 -5.77 2.46
C LYS A 105 -11.39 -6.15 3.79
N ASP A 106 -11.35 -5.19 4.70
CA ASP A 106 -10.81 -5.38 6.05
C ASP A 106 -11.50 -6.53 6.77
N ILE A 107 -10.69 -7.32 7.49
CA ILE A 107 -11.17 -8.45 8.28
C ILE A 107 -11.81 -7.95 9.58
N ALA A 108 -12.94 -8.54 9.95
CA ALA A 108 -13.59 -8.37 11.24
C ALA A 108 -13.63 -9.71 11.98
N PRO A 109 -13.67 -9.73 13.33
CA PRO A 109 -13.60 -10.96 14.13
C PRO A 109 -14.95 -11.71 14.15
N ASN A 110 -15.49 -12.05 12.98
CA ASN A 110 -16.71 -12.83 12.83
C ASN A 110 -16.64 -13.78 11.62
N PHE A 111 -17.41 -14.87 11.70
CA PHE A 111 -17.42 -15.92 10.68
C PHE A 111 -17.71 -15.40 9.27
N TYR A 112 -18.68 -14.50 9.12
CA TYR A 112 -19.07 -13.98 7.81
C TYR A 112 -17.95 -13.17 7.14
N SER A 113 -17.23 -12.35 7.91
CA SER A 113 -16.07 -11.60 7.39
C SER A 113 -14.93 -12.52 6.96
N ILE A 114 -14.65 -13.56 7.75
CA ILE A 114 -13.66 -14.59 7.39
C ILE A 114 -14.06 -15.28 6.09
N MET A 115 -15.29 -15.79 5.99
CA MET A 115 -15.77 -16.48 4.78
C MET A 115 -15.83 -15.56 3.56
N ASN A 116 -16.19 -14.28 3.75
CA ASN A 116 -16.16 -13.28 2.69
C ASN A 116 -14.73 -13.07 2.14
N ASN A 117 -13.73 -12.94 3.03
CA ASN A 117 -12.34 -12.74 2.61
C ASN A 117 -11.75 -14.00 1.98
N LEU A 118 -12.09 -15.20 2.47
CA LEU A 118 -11.71 -16.46 1.84
C LEU A 118 -12.31 -16.60 0.43
N ASN A 119 -13.59 -16.25 0.26
CA ASN A 119 -14.23 -16.29 -1.07
C ASN A 119 -13.62 -15.27 -2.04
N ALA A 120 -13.14 -14.12 -1.56
CA ALA A 120 -12.46 -13.12 -2.39
C ALA A 120 -11.12 -13.63 -2.98
N MET A 121 -10.52 -14.67 -2.40
CA MET A 121 -9.31 -15.30 -2.93
C MET A 121 -9.58 -16.21 -4.14
N ILE A 122 -10.83 -16.68 -4.34
CA ILE A 122 -11.16 -17.70 -5.36
C ILE A 122 -10.64 -17.32 -6.76
N PRO A 123 -10.78 -16.07 -7.25
CA PRO A 123 -10.27 -15.69 -8.58
C PRO A 123 -8.75 -15.73 -8.75
N PHE A 124 -7.98 -15.91 -7.66
CA PHE A 124 -6.51 -15.90 -7.65
C PHE A 124 -5.89 -17.28 -7.44
N LEU A 125 -6.70 -18.35 -7.41
CA LEU A 125 -6.23 -19.72 -7.13
C LEU A 125 -5.68 -20.47 -8.35
N ASP A 126 -5.77 -19.88 -9.55
CA ASP A 126 -5.35 -20.48 -10.83
C ASP A 126 -3.92 -20.08 -11.23
#